data_AF-A0A377PDN3-F1
#
_entry.id   AF-A0A377PDN3-F1
#
_cell.length_a   1.000
_cell.length_b   1.000
_cell.length_c   1.000
_cell.angle_alpha   90.00
_cell.angle_beta   90.00
_cell.angle_gamma   90.00
#
_symmetry.space_group_name_H-M   'P 1'
#
loop_
_entity.id
_entity.type
_entity.pdbx_description
1 polymer ?
#
loop_
_entity_poly.entity_id
_entity_poly.type
_entity_poly.pdbx_seq_one_letter_code
_entity_poly.pdbx_strand_id
1 'polypeptide(L)' 'MVKSVNNAPPMVEDRGWKDTVWVDGEVSLMVYFPQASSEHFPFIYYSQTLELATRGSVGQLVVNAAQ' A
#
# COMPACT_ATOMS: atom_id res chain seq x y z
N MET A 1 -6.13 -5.18 -3.08
CA MET A 1 -6.86 -6.29 -2.44
C MET A 1 -5.90 -7.10 -1.57
N VAL A 2 -6.31 -7.51 -0.37
CA VAL A 2 -5.51 -8.39 0.49
C VAL A 2 -5.60 -9.84 0.00
N LYS A 3 -4.47 -10.48 -0.29
CA LYS A 3 -4.41 -11.87 -0.78
C LYS A 3 -4.21 -12.88 0.35
N SER A 4 -3.39 -12.55 1.33
CA SER A 4 -3.16 -13.34 2.54
C SER A 4 -2.72 -12.46 3.71
N VAL A 5 -2.99 -12.92 4.93
CA VAL A 5 -2.48 -12.35 6.19
C VAL A 5 -1.80 -13.49 6.93
N ASN A 6 -0.50 -13.39 7.18
CA ASN A 6 0.31 -14.42 7.83
C ASN A 6 0.11 -15.82 7.21
N ASN A 7 0.15 -15.89 5.86
CA ASN A 7 -0.10 -17.10 5.07
C ASN A 7 -1.51 -17.72 5.19
N ALA A 8 -2.46 -17.04 5.85
CA ALA A 8 -3.85 -17.46 5.95
C ALA A 8 -4.77 -16.60 5.05
N PRO A 9 -5.98 -17.11 4.70
CA PRO A 9 -6.99 -16.32 4.02
C PRO A 9 -7.38 -15.08 4.85
N PRO A 10 -7.56 -13.90 4.22
CA PRO A 10 -8.00 -12.71 4.93
C PRO A 10 -9.46 -12.84 5.41
N MET A 11 -9.81 -12.05 6.43
CA MET A 11 -11.18 -11.87 6.89
C MET A 11 -12.07 -11.34 5.75
N VAL A 12 -13.39 -11.57 5.84
CA VAL A 12 -14.31 -11.31 4.71
C VAL A 12 -14.35 -9.83 4.35
N GLU A 13 -14.33 -8.96 5.35
CA GLU A 13 -14.30 -7.51 5.26
C GLU A 13 -13.05 -6.95 4.56
N ASP A 14 -11.94 -7.69 4.55
CA ASP A 14 -10.66 -7.26 3.96
C ASP A 14 -10.46 -7.72 2.51
N ARG A 15 -11.38 -8.52 1.97
CA ARG A 15 -11.29 -9.05 0.60
C ARG A 15 -11.65 -8.01 -0.48
N GLY A 16 -12.12 -6.83 -0.10
CA GLY A 16 -12.49 -5.76 -1.01
C GLY A 16 -11.32 -4.94 -1.55
N TRP A 17 -11.66 -3.85 -2.24
CA TRP A 17 -10.72 -2.77 -2.56
C TRP A 17 -10.39 -2.00 -1.29
N LYS A 18 -9.10 -1.73 -1.08
CA LYS A 18 -8.57 -1.01 0.08
C LYS A 18 -7.38 -0.16 -0.35
N ASP A 19 -7.16 0.92 0.38
CA ASP A 19 -5.98 1.78 0.31
C ASP A 19 -5.07 1.66 1.55
N THR A 20 -5.60 1.11 2.65
CA THR A 20 -4.90 0.94 3.93
C THR A 20 -5.06 -0.49 4.47
N VAL A 21 -4.01 -1.05 5.06
CA VAL A 21 -4.03 -2.38 5.68
C VAL A 21 -3.25 -2.38 7.01
N TRP A 22 -3.76 -3.09 8.01
CA TRP A 22 -3.03 -3.35 9.25
C TRP A 22 -2.03 -4.48 9.03
N VAL A 23 -0.76 -4.25 9.35
CA VAL A 23 0.31 -5.24 9.19
C VAL A 23 0.86 -5.59 10.57
N ASP A 24 0.50 -6.79 11.04
CA ASP A 24 1.12 -7.45 12.18
C ASP A 24 1.64 -8.81 11.72
N GLY A 25 2.96 -8.88 11.53
CA GLY A 25 3.62 -9.93 10.76
C GLY A 25 3.70 -9.60 9.27
N GLU A 26 3.09 -10.40 8.41
CA GLU A 26 3.17 -10.31 6.96
C GLU A 26 1.78 -10.25 6.30
N VAL A 27 1.64 -9.40 5.28
CA VAL A 27 0.44 -9.34 4.44
C VAL A 27 0.86 -9.30 2.97
N SER A 28 0.27 -10.17 2.14
CA SER A 28 0.45 -10.12 0.69
C SER A 28 -0.67 -9.31 0.03
N LEU A 29 -0.31 -8.34 -0.82
CA LEU A 29 -1.23 -7.44 -1.49
C LEU A 29 -1.22 -7.65 -3.01
N MET A 30 -2.41 -7.68 -3.61
CA MET A 30 -2.58 -7.42 -5.04
C MET A 30 -2.89 -5.94 -5.22
N VAL A 31 -1.92 -5.18 -5.74
CA VAL A 31 -1.98 -3.74 -5.94
C VAL A 31 -2.24 -3.42 -7.40
N TYR A 32 -3.12 -2.44 -7.67
CA TYR A 32 -3.42 -1.95 -9.01
C TYR A 32 -3.07 -0.47 -9.08
N PHE A 33 -2.37 -0.05 -10.14
CA PHE A 33 -1.89 1.32 -10.33
C PHE A 33 -2.60 2.01 -11.50
N PRO A 34 -3.86 2.47 -11.34
CA PRO A 34 -4.62 3.08 -12.43
C PRO A 34 -4.19 4.50 -12.78
N GLN A 35 -3.47 5.18 -11.89
CA GLN A 35 -3.10 6.59 -12.02
C GLN A 35 -1.59 6.71 -12.21
N ALA A 36 -1.18 7.62 -13.09
CA ALA A 36 0.23 7.95 -13.30
C ALA A 36 0.73 8.98 -12.28
N SER A 37 2.04 8.99 -12.06
CA SER A 37 2.76 10.00 -11.30
C SER A 37 4.07 10.38 -12.00
N SER A 38 4.86 11.29 -11.42
CA SER A 38 6.15 11.73 -11.97
C SER A 38 7.20 11.85 -10.88
N GLU A 39 8.47 11.96 -11.25
CA GLU A 39 9.57 12.05 -10.27
C GLU A 39 9.43 13.23 -9.29
N HIS A 40 8.91 14.37 -9.77
CA HIS A 40 8.71 15.56 -8.94
C HIS A 40 7.33 15.60 -8.25
N PHE A 41 6.40 14.72 -8.65
CA PHE A 41 5.09 14.56 -8.03
C PHE A 41 4.76 13.06 -7.85
N PRO A 42 5.51 12.34 -6.99
CA PRO A 42 5.30 10.91 -6.78
C PRO A 42 4.10 10.64 -5.85
N PHE A 43 3.54 9.44 -5.92
CA PHE A 43 2.67 8.95 -4.84
C PHE A 43 3.51 8.59 -3.62
N ILE A 44 2.87 8.52 -2.45
CA ILE A 44 3.50 8.09 -1.21
C ILE A 44 2.84 6.81 -0.68
N TYR A 45 3.65 5.92 -0.14
CA TYR A 45 3.22 4.82 0.72
C TYR A 45 4.03 4.92 2.01
N TYR A 46 3.38 4.76 3.16
CA TYR A 46 4.00 5.09 4.44
C TYR A 46 3.39 4.31 5.59
N SER A 47 4.06 4.34 6.74
CA SER A 47 3.48 3.83 7.99
C SER A 47 2.33 4.73 8.44
N GLN A 48 1.14 4.17 8.66
CA GLN A 48 0.00 4.95 9.15
C GLN A 48 0.18 5.42 10.62
N THR A 49 1.23 4.98 11.32
CA THR A 49 1.68 5.60 12.59
C THR A 49 2.39 6.92 12.28
N LEU A 50 1.72 8.04 12.56
CA LEU A 50 2.12 9.38 12.12
C LEU A 50 3.49 9.83 12.64
N GLU A 51 3.87 9.40 13.83
CA GLU A 51 5.19 9.66 14.41
C GLU A 51 6.30 8.99 13.60
N LEU A 52 6.05 7.76 13.11
CA LEU A 52 7.00 7.05 12.25
C LEU A 52 7.06 7.67 10.86
N ALA A 53 5.91 8.04 10.28
CA ALA A 53 5.87 8.76 9.01
C ALA A 53 6.68 10.07 9.08
N THR A 54 6.50 10.84 10.16
CA THR A 54 7.25 12.08 10.40
C THR A 54 8.74 11.84 10.61
N ARG A 55 9.11 10.67 11.14
CA ARG A 55 10.51 10.21 11.28
C ARG A 55 11.09 9.60 10.00
N GLY A 56 10.34 9.60 8.90
CA GLY A 56 10.82 9.19 7.58
C GLY A 56 10.43 7.76 7.16
N SER A 57 9.51 7.08 7.86
CA SER A 57 8.92 5.82 7.39
C SER A 57 7.92 6.06 6.23
N VAL A 58 8.43 6.66 5.15
CA VAL A 58 7.70 7.08 3.95
C VAL A 58 8.53 6.68 2.73
N GLY A 59 7.91 6.00 1.79
CA GLY A 59 8.47 5.72 0.46
C GLY A 59 7.73 6.49 -0.62
N GLN A 60 8.44 6.78 -1.72
CA GLN A 60 7.88 7.41 -2.91
C GLN A 60 7.68 6.35 -4.01
N LEU A 61 6.61 6.51 -4.79
CA LEU A 61 6.25 5.63 -5.89
C LEU A 61 5.97 6.43 -7.16
N VAL A 62 6.81 6.18 -8.19
CA VAL A 62 6.58 6.67 -9.55
C VAL A 62 5.86 5.58 -10.35
N VAL A 63 4.69 5.93 -10.89
CA VAL A 63 3.90 5.07 -11.77
C VAL A 63 3.89 5.72 -13.15
N ASN A 64 4.50 5.06 -14.12
CA ASN A 64 4.47 5.53 -15.50
C ASN A 64 3.06 5.37 -16.09
N ALA A 65 2.64 6.30 -16.93
CA ALA A 65 1.39 6.18 -17.67
C ALA A 65 1.40 4.90 -18.52
N ALA A 66 0.24 4.23 -18.61
CA ALA A 66 0.09 3.12 -19.54
C ALA A 66 0.38 3.61 -20.97
N GLN A 67 1.23 2.87 -21.68
CA GLN A 67 1.48 3.10 -23.11
C GLN A 67 0.28 2.63 -23.95
#